data_AF-A6YQW8-F1
#
_entry.id   AF-A6YQW8-F1
#
_cell.length_a   1.000
_cell.length_b   1.000
_cell.length_c   1.000
_cell.angle_alpha   90.00
_cell.angle_beta   90.00
_cell.angle_gamma   90.00
#
_symmetry.space_group_name_H-M   'P 1'
#
loop_
_entity.id
_entity.type
_entity.pdbx_description
1 polymer ?
#
loop_
_entity_poly.entity_id
_entity_poly.type
_entity_poly.pdbx_seq_one_letter_code
_entity_poly.pdbx_strand_id
1 'polypeptide(L)'
;NAGCLSNLSAAYWDQDDPYEMSGDHCFLAGGNTRLIKALCEGVPIFYGKTVNTIRYGNEGVEVIAGDQVFQADIALCTVPLGVLKKKAISFEPELPERKLAAIERMGFGLLNKVAMVFPHVFWGEDQDTFGCLNEYSHQRGEFFLFYCYHTVSGGPALVALV
;
A
#
# COMPACT_ATOMS: atom_id res chain seq x y z
N ASN A 1 -3.56 -9.09 6.77
CA ASN A 1 -4.93 -8.51 6.76
C ASN A 1 -4.99 -6.99 6.83
N ALA A 2 -4.24 -6.30 7.70
CA ALA A 2 -4.28 -4.82 7.81
C ALA A 2 -5.71 -4.25 8.01
N GLY A 3 -6.55 -4.96 8.77
CA GLY A 3 -7.91 -4.55 9.06
C GLY A 3 -8.45 -5.28 10.28
N CYS A 4 -9.52 -4.77 10.88
CA CYS A 4 -10.16 -5.40 12.03
C CYS A 4 -10.72 -6.78 11.65
N LEU A 5 -10.55 -7.77 12.54
CA LEU A 5 -11.09 -9.13 12.34
C LEU A 5 -12.60 -9.14 12.08
N SER A 6 -13.35 -8.20 12.67
CA SER A 6 -14.79 -8.02 12.45
C SER A 6 -15.17 -7.71 11.00
N ASN A 7 -14.21 -7.25 10.19
CA ASN A 7 -14.43 -6.84 8.80
C ASN A 7 -13.95 -7.91 7.80
N LEU A 8 -13.34 -9.00 8.27
CA LEU A 8 -12.84 -10.06 7.41
C LEU A 8 -13.95 -11.07 7.07
N SER A 9 -13.94 -11.57 5.85
CA SER A 9 -14.84 -12.65 5.45
C SER A 9 -14.45 -13.93 6.18
N ALA A 10 -15.35 -14.48 7.00
CA ALA A 10 -15.09 -15.74 7.69
C ALA A 10 -14.79 -16.91 6.74
N ALA A 11 -15.26 -16.86 5.49
CA ALA A 11 -15.11 -17.93 4.51
C ALA A 11 -13.94 -17.73 3.53
N TYR A 12 -13.43 -16.51 3.36
CA TYR A 12 -12.52 -16.16 2.25
C TYR A 12 -11.38 -15.22 2.65
N TRP A 13 -11.10 -15.04 3.94
CA TRP A 13 -10.04 -14.12 4.39
C TRP A 13 -8.63 -14.63 4.07
N ASP A 14 -8.47 -15.95 3.92
CA ASP A 14 -7.24 -16.73 3.71
C ASP A 14 -7.23 -17.44 2.35
N GLN A 15 -8.05 -16.98 1.40
CA GLN A 15 -8.20 -17.61 0.07
C GLN A 15 -6.91 -17.61 -0.76
N ASP A 16 -5.94 -16.75 -0.43
CA ASP A 16 -4.63 -16.64 -1.09
C ASP A 16 -3.54 -17.53 -0.46
N ASP A 17 -3.78 -18.11 0.72
CA ASP A 17 -2.83 -19.00 1.41
C ASP A 17 -2.32 -20.16 0.52
N PRO A 18 -3.14 -20.80 -0.33
CA PRO A 18 -2.64 -21.87 -1.23
C PRO A 18 -1.58 -21.42 -2.24
N TYR A 19 -1.38 -20.11 -2.43
CA TYR A 19 -0.41 -19.53 -3.35
C TYR A 19 0.80 -18.91 -2.64
N GLU A 20 0.98 -19.16 -1.35
CA GLU A 20 2.14 -18.71 -0.58
C GLU A 20 3.46 -19.17 -1.22
N MET A 21 4.44 -18.26 -1.28
CA MET A 21 5.76 -18.57 -1.82
C MET A 21 6.60 -19.32 -0.79
N SER A 22 7.35 -20.33 -1.23
CA SER A 22 8.31 -21.02 -0.36
C SER A 22 9.54 -20.13 -0.08
N GLY A 23 10.17 -20.35 1.08
CA GLY A 23 11.43 -19.72 1.49
C GLY A 23 11.26 -18.68 2.59
N ASP A 24 12.38 -18.16 3.10
CA ASP A 24 12.36 -17.20 4.19
C ASP A 24 11.86 -15.82 3.72
N HIS A 25 11.12 -15.13 4.59
CA HIS A 25 10.78 -13.74 4.40
C HIS A 25 12.01 -12.87 4.59
N CYS A 26 12.36 -12.10 3.55
CA CYS A 26 13.57 -11.28 3.55
C CYS A 26 13.25 -9.79 3.43
N PHE A 27 14.00 -8.96 4.15
CA PHE A 27 14.03 -7.52 3.94
C PHE A 27 14.97 -7.16 2.80
N LEU A 28 14.59 -6.17 2.00
CA LEU A 28 15.47 -5.61 0.98
C LEU A 28 16.44 -4.59 1.61
N ALA A 29 17.72 -4.97 1.71
CA ALA A 29 18.76 -4.08 2.20
C ALA A 29 18.84 -2.79 1.38
N GLY A 30 18.82 -1.63 2.06
CA GLY A 30 18.73 -0.32 1.43
C GLY A 30 17.32 0.09 0.98
N GLY A 31 16.29 -0.68 1.35
CA GLY A 31 14.87 -0.34 1.21
C GLY A 31 14.26 -0.64 -0.15
N ASN A 32 12.93 -0.88 -0.15
CA ASN A 32 12.15 -1.26 -1.34
C ASN A 32 12.20 -0.21 -2.46
N THR A 33 12.51 1.05 -2.14
CA THR A 33 12.65 2.13 -3.15
C THR A 33 13.72 1.82 -4.20
N ARG A 34 14.74 1.01 -3.88
CA ARG A 34 15.75 0.58 -4.87
C ARG A 34 15.13 -0.18 -6.04
N LEU A 35 14.21 -1.10 -5.74
CA LEU A 35 13.48 -1.85 -6.76
C LEU A 35 12.63 -0.91 -7.61
N ILE A 36 11.88 -0.01 -6.97
CA ILE A 36 11.03 0.95 -7.68
C ILE A 36 11.87 1.84 -8.61
N LYS A 37 13.00 2.37 -8.13
CA LYS A 37 13.91 3.19 -8.95
C LYS A 37 14.42 2.44 -10.18
N ALA A 38 14.80 1.17 -10.02
CA ALA A 38 15.24 0.34 -11.14
C ALA A 38 14.12 0.13 -12.17
N LEU A 39 12.89 -0.13 -11.72
CA LEU A 39 11.74 -0.30 -12.62
C LEU A 39 11.33 0.99 -13.33
N CYS A 40 11.63 2.15 -12.75
CA CYS A 40 11.34 3.46 -13.35
C CYS A 40 12.40 3.94 -14.35
N GLU A 41 13.52 3.23 -14.51
CA GLU A 41 14.59 3.64 -15.42
C GLU A 41 14.10 3.69 -16.87
N GLY A 42 14.30 4.83 -17.53
CA GLY A 42 13.85 5.06 -18.91
C GLY A 42 12.34 5.24 -19.09
N VAL A 43 11.54 5.21 -18.01
CA VAL A 43 10.09 5.42 -18.08
C VAL A 43 9.78 6.90 -17.86
N PRO A 44 9.04 7.57 -18.77
CA PRO A 44 8.62 8.95 -18.56
C PRO A 44 7.55 9.02 -17.46
N ILE A 45 7.89 9.63 -16.32
CA ILE A 45 7.00 9.78 -15.17
C ILE A 45 6.74 11.26 -14.89
N PHE A 46 5.46 11.66 -14.90
CA PHE A 46 5.03 13.03 -14.66
C PHE A 46 4.52 13.17 -13.22
N TYR A 47 5.40 13.61 -12.32
CA TYR A 47 5.04 13.89 -10.92
C TYR A 47 4.22 15.17 -10.77
N GLY A 48 3.49 15.30 -9.66
CA GLY A 48 2.66 16.46 -9.37
C GLY A 48 1.41 16.58 -10.27
N LYS A 49 1.04 15.50 -10.96
CA LYS A 49 -0.12 15.41 -11.85
C LYS A 49 -1.23 14.58 -11.20
N THR A 50 -2.01 15.23 -10.34
CA THR A 50 -3.18 14.60 -9.72
C THR A 50 -4.30 14.52 -10.75
N VAL A 51 -4.59 13.31 -11.22
CA VAL A 51 -5.72 13.02 -12.11
C VAL A 51 -7.03 13.25 -11.36
N ASN A 52 -7.94 14.00 -11.95
CA ASN A 52 -9.26 14.30 -11.39
C ASN A 52 -10.41 13.78 -12.28
N THR A 53 -10.18 13.64 -13.59
CA THR A 53 -11.17 13.08 -14.52
C THR A 53 -10.50 12.18 -15.54
N ILE A 54 -11.16 11.07 -15.88
CA ILE A 54 -10.80 10.18 -16.98
C ILE A 54 -12.01 10.05 -17.90
N ARG A 55 -11.88 10.55 -19.13
CA ARG A 55 -12.86 10.36 -20.20
C ARG A 55 -12.42 9.21 -21.09
N TYR A 56 -13.30 8.29 -21.42
CA TYR A 56 -12.96 7.16 -22.28
C TYR A 56 -14.11 6.78 -23.21
N GLY A 57 -13.79 6.26 -24.38
CA GLY A 57 -14.79 5.85 -25.36
C GLY A 57 -14.18 5.19 -26.59
N ASN A 58 -14.93 5.17 -27.70
CA ASN A 58 -14.48 4.56 -28.95
C ASN A 58 -13.33 5.32 -29.63
N GLU A 59 -13.11 6.58 -29.24
CA GLU A 59 -12.07 7.46 -29.80
C GLU A 59 -10.81 7.53 -28.92
N GLY A 60 -10.69 6.67 -27.91
CA GLY A 60 -9.56 6.63 -26.98
C GLY A 60 -9.90 7.17 -25.60
N VAL A 61 -8.90 7.73 -24.92
CA VAL A 61 -8.95 8.19 -23.53
C VAL A 61 -8.34 9.57 -23.37
N GLU A 62 -9.01 10.44 -22.62
CA GLU A 62 -8.47 11.70 -22.10
C GLU A 62 -8.31 11.63 -20.58
N VAL A 63 -7.09 11.86 -20.09
CA VAL A 63 -6.79 11.92 -18.66
C VAL A 63 -6.53 13.37 -18.28
N ILE A 64 -7.38 13.91 -17.41
CA ILE A 64 -7.34 15.31 -16.99
C ILE A 64 -6.69 15.39 -15.61
N ALA A 65 -5.59 16.12 -15.52
CA ALA A 65 -4.82 16.33 -14.30
C ALA A 65 -4.55 17.82 -14.09
N GLY A 66 -5.44 18.49 -13.35
CA GLY A 66 -5.41 19.94 -13.19
C GLY A 66 -5.72 20.68 -14.49
N ASP A 67 -4.77 21.48 -14.95
CA ASP A 67 -4.83 22.25 -16.21
C ASP A 67 -4.29 21.47 -17.42
N GLN A 68 -3.88 20.22 -17.24
CA GLN A 68 -3.31 19.39 -18.29
C GLN A 68 -4.25 18.26 -18.73
N VAL A 69 -4.25 18.00 -20.02
CA VAL A 69 -4.98 16.90 -20.65
C VAL A 69 -3.98 16.00 -21.38
N PHE A 70 -4.00 14.72 -21.06
CA PHE A 70 -3.21 13.68 -21.72
C PHE A 70 -4.15 12.83 -22.57
N GLN A 71 -3.87 12.71 -23.87
CA GLN A 71 -4.64 11.88 -24.80
C GLN A 71 -3.87 10.59 -25.12
N ALA A 72 -4.57 9.47 -25.16
CA ALA A 72 -4.01 8.16 -25.50
C ALA A 72 -5.08 7.24 -26.07
N ASP A 73 -4.68 6.18 -26.77
CA ASP A 73 -5.62 5.15 -27.24
C ASP A 73 -6.19 4.32 -26.07
N ILE A 74 -5.39 4.11 -25.02
CA ILE A 74 -5.72 3.26 -23.86
C ILE A 74 -5.16 3.88 -22.59
N ALA A 75 -5.89 3.74 -21.47
CA ALA A 75 -5.38 4.04 -20.13
C ALA A 75 -5.36 2.80 -19.22
N LEU A 76 -4.26 2.64 -18.49
CA LEU A 76 -4.13 1.66 -17.41
C LEU A 76 -4.33 2.38 -16.07
N CYS A 77 -5.42 2.08 -15.37
CA CYS A 77 -5.72 2.67 -14.07
C CYS A 77 -5.19 1.79 -12.93
N THR A 78 -4.14 2.25 -12.24
CA THR A 78 -3.53 1.55 -11.09
C THR A 78 -3.73 2.31 -9.77
N VAL A 79 -4.76 3.15 -9.69
CA VAL A 79 -5.00 3.95 -8.49
C VAL A 79 -5.42 3.05 -7.31
N PRO A 80 -5.05 3.40 -6.06
CA PRO A 80 -5.43 2.60 -4.91
C PRO A 80 -6.95 2.44 -4.78
N LEU A 81 -7.43 1.27 -4.33
CA LEU A 81 -8.86 1.02 -4.12
C LEU A 81 -9.52 2.06 -3.21
N GLY A 82 -8.82 2.54 -2.17
CA GLY A 82 -9.31 3.62 -1.31
C GLY A 82 -9.59 4.95 -2.05
N VAL A 83 -8.87 5.25 -3.13
CA VAL A 83 -9.13 6.43 -3.99
C VAL A 83 -10.41 6.23 -4.79
N LEU A 84 -10.61 5.04 -5.36
CA LEU A 84 -11.83 4.68 -6.09
C LEU A 84 -13.06 4.73 -5.17
N LYS A 85 -12.96 4.19 -3.95
CA LYS A 85 -14.03 4.24 -2.94
C LYS A 85 -14.40 5.68 -2.55
N LYS A 86 -13.43 6.58 -2.46
CA LYS A 86 -13.66 8.01 -2.21
C LYS A 86 -14.23 8.77 -3.40
N LYS A 87 -14.35 8.14 -4.57
CA LYS A 87 -14.80 8.75 -5.83
C LYS A 87 -14.03 10.04 -6.15
N ALA A 88 -12.72 10.05 -5.87
CA ALA A 88 -11.87 11.22 -6.06
C ALA A 88 -11.54 11.49 -7.55
N ILE A 89 -11.86 10.55 -8.44
CA ILE A 89 -11.67 10.65 -9.89
C ILE A 89 -13.03 10.46 -10.56
N SER A 90 -13.43 11.41 -11.40
CA SER A 90 -14.60 11.29 -12.27
C SER A 90 -14.29 10.37 -13.45
N PHE A 91 -15.13 9.37 -13.69
CA PHE A 91 -15.05 8.53 -14.88
C PHE A 91 -16.19 8.90 -15.82
N GLU A 92 -15.87 9.19 -17.09
CA GLU A 92 -16.82 9.68 -18.09
C GLU A 92 -16.70 8.83 -19.38
N PRO A 93 -17.64 7.91 -19.67
CA PRO A 93 -18.85 7.61 -18.91
C PRO A 93 -18.55 6.95 -17.56
N GLU A 94 -19.55 6.87 -16.68
CA GLU A 94 -19.39 6.24 -15.38
C GLU A 94 -18.98 4.76 -15.51
N LEU A 95 -18.19 4.27 -14.53
CA LEU A 95 -17.80 2.87 -14.49
C LEU A 95 -19.05 1.97 -14.44
N PRO A 96 -19.04 0.81 -15.14
CA PRO A 96 -20.18 -0.10 -15.12
C PRO A 96 -20.56 -0.53 -13.70
N GLU A 97 -21.85 -0.75 -13.45
CA GLU A 97 -22.40 -1.11 -12.13
C GLU A 97 -21.65 -2.30 -11.49
N ARG A 98 -21.32 -3.33 -12.29
CA ARG A 98 -20.53 -4.48 -11.82
C ARG A 98 -19.19 -4.07 -11.21
N LYS A 99 -18.51 -3.06 -11.78
CA LYS A 99 -17.22 -2.55 -11.29
C LYS A 99 -17.42 -1.73 -10.03
N LEU A 100 -18.42 -0.84 -10.00
CA LEU A 100 -18.77 -0.05 -8.81
C LEU A 100 -19.13 -0.94 -7.62
N ALA A 101 -19.95 -1.96 -7.84
CA ALA A 101 -20.37 -2.89 -6.80
C ALA A 101 -19.18 -3.72 -6.27
N ALA A 102 -18.21 -4.06 -7.12
CA ALA A 102 -16.98 -4.72 -6.67
C ALA A 102 -16.09 -3.78 -5.84
N ILE A 103 -15.90 -2.53 -6.28
CA ILE A 103 -15.19 -1.49 -5.52
C ILE A 103 -15.82 -1.33 -4.14
N GLU A 104 -17.15 -1.34 -4.05
CA GLU A 104 -17.85 -1.16 -2.79
C GLU A 104 -17.67 -2.34 -1.83
N ARG A 105 -17.82 -3.58 -2.32
CA ARG A 105 -17.72 -4.77 -1.46
C ARG A 105 -16.30 -5.09 -0.98
N MET A 106 -15.27 -4.76 -1.75
CA MET A 106 -13.89 -5.08 -1.37
C MET A 106 -13.46 -4.25 -0.15
N GLY A 107 -12.83 -4.88 0.83
CA GLY A 107 -12.22 -4.20 1.97
C GLY A 107 -10.97 -3.42 1.57
N PHE A 108 -10.73 -2.27 2.20
CA PHE A 108 -9.47 -1.52 2.05
C PHE A 108 -8.94 -1.18 3.45
N GLY A 109 -7.90 -1.90 3.84
CA GLY A 109 -7.34 -1.88 5.18
C GLY A 109 -6.53 -0.62 5.51
N LEU A 110 -6.06 -0.56 6.76
CA LEU A 110 -5.15 0.44 7.28
C LEU A 110 -4.16 -0.21 8.25
N LEU A 111 -2.88 0.12 8.08
CA LEU A 111 -1.80 -0.19 8.99
C LEU A 111 -0.76 0.93 8.85
N ASN A 112 -0.35 1.53 9.96
CA ASN A 112 0.68 2.55 10.00
C ASN A 112 1.98 2.00 10.58
N LYS A 113 3.04 2.78 10.37
CA LYS A 113 4.38 2.50 10.86
C LYS A 113 4.95 3.76 11.48
N VAL A 114 5.59 3.62 12.64
CA VAL A 114 6.34 4.70 13.29
C VAL A 114 7.82 4.34 13.21
N ALA A 115 8.56 5.05 12.37
CA ALA A 115 10.00 4.89 12.23
C ALA A 115 10.74 5.77 13.25
N MET A 116 11.65 5.17 14.02
CA MET A 116 12.43 5.83 15.05
C MET A 116 13.91 5.58 14.78
N VAL A 117 14.68 6.67 14.66
CA VAL A 117 16.12 6.63 14.41
C VAL A 117 16.84 7.06 15.69
N PHE A 118 17.82 6.27 16.12
CA PHE A 118 18.53 6.49 17.37
C PHE A 118 20.03 6.78 17.12
N PRO A 119 20.79 7.21 18.15
CA PRO A 119 22.24 7.37 18.01
C PRO A 119 23.01 6.05 17.95
N HIS A 120 22.50 4.98 18.57
CA HIS A 120 23.12 3.64 18.61
C HIS A 120 22.04 2.57 18.83
N VAL A 121 22.38 1.30 18.55
CA VAL A 121 21.51 0.13 18.81
C VAL A 121 21.53 -0.17 20.30
N PHE A 122 20.36 -0.17 20.96
CA PHE A 122 20.23 -0.49 22.39
C PHE A 122 19.28 -1.67 22.67
N TRP A 123 18.65 -2.22 21.64
CA TRP A 123 17.64 -3.30 21.71
C TRP A 123 18.23 -4.70 21.45
N GLY A 124 19.55 -4.80 21.25
CA GLY A 124 20.23 -6.05 20.89
C GLY A 124 20.40 -6.24 19.39
N GLU A 125 21.44 -6.98 18.98
CA GLU A 125 21.80 -7.16 17.57
C GLU A 125 21.22 -8.42 16.94
N ASP A 126 20.85 -9.42 17.74
CA ASP A 126 20.41 -10.75 17.30
C ASP A 126 18.88 -10.89 17.11
N GLN A 127 18.12 -9.81 17.32
CA GLN A 127 16.65 -9.82 17.23
C GLN A 127 16.17 -9.05 16.01
N ASP A 128 15.37 -9.69 15.16
CA ASP A 128 14.70 -9.03 14.04
C ASP A 128 13.43 -8.30 14.47
N THR A 129 12.74 -8.82 15.49
CA THR A 129 11.50 -8.24 16.03
C THR A 129 11.34 -8.51 17.52
N PHE A 130 10.61 -7.64 18.21
CA PHE A 130 10.09 -7.90 19.54
C PHE A 130 8.66 -7.36 19.70
N GLY A 131 7.88 -8.03 20.55
CA GLY A 131 6.48 -7.68 20.83
C GLY A 131 6.32 -6.81 22.07
N CYS A 132 5.28 -6.00 22.08
CA CYS A 132 4.81 -5.26 23.25
C CYS A 132 3.32 -5.58 23.46
N LEU A 133 2.98 -6.14 24.62
CA LEU A 133 1.60 -6.49 24.95
C LEU A 133 0.90 -5.31 25.60
N ASN A 134 -0.29 -4.99 25.11
CA ASN A 134 -1.16 -4.00 25.74
C ASN A 134 -2.11 -4.67 26.74
N GLU A 135 -2.43 -3.96 27.83
CA GLU A 135 -3.33 -4.44 28.87
C GLU A 135 -4.76 -4.63 28.35
N TYR A 136 -5.22 -3.71 27.49
CA TYR A 136 -6.60 -3.70 27.02
C TYR A 136 -6.73 -4.21 25.58
N SER A 137 -7.74 -5.05 25.36
CA SER A 137 -8.02 -5.67 24.05
C SER A 137 -8.32 -4.67 22.94
N HIS A 138 -8.88 -3.51 23.26
CA HIS A 138 -9.19 -2.46 22.29
C HIS A 138 -7.94 -1.69 21.81
N GLN A 139 -6.83 -1.75 22.57
CA GLN A 139 -5.53 -1.17 22.22
C GLN A 139 -4.53 -2.21 21.72
N ARG A 140 -4.94 -3.47 21.53
CA ARG A 140 -4.03 -4.59 21.21
C ARG A 140 -3.17 -4.39 19.96
N GLY A 141 -3.56 -3.50 19.05
CA GLY A 141 -2.81 -3.18 17.83
C GLY A 141 -1.89 -1.96 17.95
N GLU A 142 -1.95 -1.20 19.03
CA GLU A 142 -1.15 0.01 19.21
C GLU A 142 0.27 -0.37 19.65
N PHE A 143 1.26 -0.10 18.81
CA PHE A 143 2.69 -0.36 19.11
C PHE A 143 2.96 -1.81 19.52
N PHE A 144 2.20 -2.77 19.00
CA PHE A 144 2.25 -4.16 19.48
C PHE A 144 3.47 -4.95 18.98
N LEU A 145 4.08 -4.51 17.88
CA LEU A 145 5.21 -5.17 17.23
C LEU A 145 6.23 -4.14 16.77
N PHE A 146 7.49 -4.38 17.13
CA PHE A 146 8.63 -3.59 16.72
C PHE A 146 9.55 -4.42 15.85
N TYR A 147 10.02 -3.83 14.76
CA TYR A 147 11.03 -4.38 13.89
C TYR A 147 12.36 -3.68 14.10
N CYS A 148 13.41 -4.48 14.21
CA CYS A 148 14.80 -4.04 14.30
C CYS A 148 15.39 -3.94 12.89
N TYR A 149 15.52 -2.73 12.37
CA TYR A 149 15.98 -2.49 11.00
C TYR A 149 17.50 -2.26 10.91
N HIS A 150 18.27 -2.42 11.99
CA HIS A 150 19.69 -2.04 12.03
C HIS A 150 20.56 -2.80 11.01
N THR A 151 20.22 -4.05 10.72
CA THR A 151 20.94 -4.89 9.75
C THR A 151 20.67 -4.51 8.29
N VAL A 152 19.54 -3.86 8.00
CA VAL A 152 19.05 -3.65 6.61
C VAL A 152 18.91 -2.19 6.20
N SER A 153 18.80 -1.28 7.17
CA SER A 153 18.66 0.16 6.95
C SER A 153 19.99 0.91 6.87
N GLY A 154 21.09 0.29 7.32
CA GLY A 154 22.40 0.93 7.40
C GLY A 154 22.60 1.83 8.63
N GLY A 155 21.69 1.78 9.61
CA GLY A 155 21.81 2.51 10.87
C GLY A 155 20.82 2.04 11.95
N PRO A 156 20.96 2.51 13.19
CA PRO A 156 20.10 2.14 14.32
C PRO A 156 18.66 2.68 14.15
N ALA A 157 17.80 1.87 13.53
CA ALA A 157 16.39 2.18 13.32
C ALA A 157 15.46 1.09 13.87
N LEU A 158 14.40 1.52 14.57
CA LEU A 158 13.25 0.71 14.94
C LEU A 158 12.01 1.15 14.16
N VAL A 159 11.14 0.21 13.82
CA VAL A 159 9.84 0.51 13.23
C VAL A 159 8.75 -0.19 14.03
N ALA A 160 7.86 0.59 14.64
CA ALA A 160 6.69 0.07 15.35
C ALA A 160 5.46 0.02 14.43
N LEU A 161 4.63 -1.00 14.57
CA LEU A 161 3.32 -1.09 13.91
C LEU A 161 2.23 -0.42 14.76
N VAL A 162 1.33 0.34 14.11
CA VAL A 162 0.19 1.04 14.75
C VAL A 162 -1.04 0.99 13.85
#